data_AF-A0A6N9SXY6-F1
#
_entry.id   AF-A0A6N9SXY6-F1
#
_cell.length_a   1.000
_cell.length_b   1.000
_cell.length_c   1.000
_cell.angle_alpha   90.00
_cell.angle_beta   90.00
_cell.angle_gamma   90.00
#
_symmetry.space_group_name_H-M   'P 1'
#
loop_
_entity.id
_entity.type
_entity.pdbx_description
1 polymer ?
#
loop_
_entity_poly.entity_id
_entity_poly.type
_entity_poly.pdbx_seq_one_letter_code
_entity_poly.pdbx_strand_id
1 'polypeptide(L)'
;MTMRRFSRETQRNYLGDIGRLAAFLERSADTASTEDLRRFQVAMQEGGVGVPTMNAVVSALRFFLVHTLDRPDLARKLVRLRYPRTLPDGALSRPAWRRGSHSGVGSGGRGL
;
A
#
# COMPACT_ATOMS: atom_id res chain seq x y z
N MET A 1 0.10 18.56 19.85
CA MET A 1 -0.64 17.73 18.87
C MET A 1 -2.10 17.60 19.32
N THR A 2 -3.05 18.31 18.69
CA THR A 2 -4.47 18.26 19.09
C THR A 2 -5.20 17.19 18.29
N MET A 3 -5.07 15.92 18.70
CA MET A 3 -5.74 14.77 18.06
C MET A 3 -7.25 14.68 18.37
N ARG A 4 -7.83 15.74 18.95
CA ARG A 4 -9.20 15.76 19.53
C ARG A 4 -10.33 15.48 18.55
N ARG A 5 -10.07 15.55 17.24
CA ARG A 5 -11.06 15.26 16.18
C ARG A 5 -11.01 13.83 15.63
N PHE A 6 -10.04 13.02 16.05
CA PHE A 6 -9.93 11.62 15.63
C PHE A 6 -10.50 10.69 16.69
N SER A 7 -11.19 9.63 16.25
CA SER A 7 -11.61 8.52 17.10
C SER A 7 -10.40 7.91 17.80
N ARG A 8 -10.60 7.35 19.01
CA ARG A 8 -9.52 6.69 19.79
C ARG A 8 -8.83 5.59 18.98
N GLU A 9 -9.57 4.89 18.13
CA GLU A 9 -9.01 3.88 17.23
C GLU A 9 -8.05 4.48 16.21
N THR A 10 -8.45 5.56 15.54
CA THR A 10 -7.59 6.26 14.59
C THR A 10 -6.33 6.80 15.25
N GLN A 11 -6.44 7.32 16.47
CA GLN A 11 -5.28 7.77 17.25
C GLN A 11 -4.32 6.62 17.54
N ARG A 12 -4.83 5.46 17.98
CA ARG A 12 -4.00 4.27 18.23
C ARG A 12 -3.30 3.78 16.97
N ASN A 13 -4.01 3.73 15.85
CA ASN A 13 -3.42 3.32 14.56
C ASN A 13 -2.30 4.29 14.16
N TYR A 14 -2.54 5.61 14.28
CA TYR A 14 -1.53 6.62 13.99
C TYR A 14 -0.28 6.48 14.87
N LEU A 15 -0.47 6.29 16.18
CA LEU A 15 0.66 6.09 17.09
C LEU A 15 1.41 4.79 16.77
N GLY A 16 0.69 3.72 16.41
CA GLY A 16 1.29 2.47 15.96
C GLY A 16 2.12 2.65 14.68
N ASP A 17 1.62 3.41 13.71
CA ASP A 17 2.33 3.68 12.46
C ASP A 17 3.57 4.56 12.66
N ILE A 18 3.51 5.55 13.56
CA ILE A 18 4.70 6.33 13.98
C ILE A 18 5.69 5.44 14.73
N GLY A 19 5.19 4.54 15.58
CA GLY A 19 5.99 3.56 16.31
C GLY A 19 6.75 2.61 15.40
N ARG A 20 6.15 2.19 14.27
CA ARG A 20 6.85 1.39 13.25
C ARG A 20 8.05 2.11 12.65
N LEU A 21 7.93 3.41 12.39
CA LEU A 21 9.06 4.21 11.91
C LEU A 21 10.14 4.32 13.00
N ALA A 22 9.76 4.61 14.24
CA ALA A 22 10.73 4.69 15.34
C ALA A 22 11.47 3.36 15.57
N ALA A 23 10.75 2.23 15.49
CA ALA A 23 11.33 0.90 15.59
C ALA A 23 12.29 0.60 14.43
N PHE A 24 11.94 0.99 13.20
CA PHE A 24 12.82 0.83 12.04
C PHE A 24 14.09 1.68 12.14
N LEU A 25 14.00 2.88 12.72
CA LEU A 25 15.15 3.78 12.86
C LEU A 25 15.98 3.49 14.12
N GLU A 26 15.48 2.66 15.04
CA GLU A 26 16.05 2.41 16.37
C GLU A 26 16.29 3.71 17.18
N ARG A 27 15.54 4.76 16.83
CA ARG A 27 15.62 6.10 17.42
C ARG A 27 14.29 6.81 17.26
N SER A 28 14.16 7.96 17.90
CA SER A 28 12.92 8.72 17.84
C SER A 28 12.60 9.18 16.41
N ALA A 29 11.33 9.03 16.03
CA ALA A 29 10.83 9.38 14.70
C ALA A 29 10.97 10.88 14.37
N ASP A 30 11.21 11.74 15.36
CA ASP A 30 11.48 13.16 15.13
C ASP A 30 12.83 13.45 14.44
N THR A 31 13.78 12.52 14.57
CA THR A 31 15.12 12.62 13.98
C THR A 31 15.18 12.07 12.55
N ALA A 32 14.04 11.64 11.99
CA ALA A 32 13.97 11.03 10.67
C ALA A 32 14.42 12.02 9.58
N SER A 33 15.39 11.60 8.76
CA SER A 33 15.81 12.31 7.56
C SER A 33 14.98 11.90 6.33
N THR A 34 15.18 12.58 5.20
CA THR A 34 14.52 12.19 3.94
C THR A 34 14.94 10.80 3.49
N GLU A 35 16.22 10.43 3.65
CA GLU A 35 16.72 9.11 3.29
C GLU A 35 16.12 8.02 4.18
N ASP A 36 15.94 8.30 5.47
CA ASP A 36 15.28 7.38 6.40
C ASP A 36 13.86 7.03 5.96
N LEU A 37 13.08 8.02 5.54
CA LEU A 37 11.72 7.81 5.03
C LEU A 37 11.71 7.05 3.70
N ARG A 38 12.73 7.22 2.86
CA ARG A 38 12.89 6.47 1.62
C ARG A 38 13.21 5.00 1.92
N ARG A 39 14.21 4.74 2.75
CA ARG A 39 14.60 3.39 3.19
C ARG A 39 13.45 2.67 3.88
N PHE A 40 12.69 3.37 4.71
CA PHE A 40 11.51 2.79 5.37
C PHE A 40 10.42 2.35 4.39
N GLN A 41 10.11 3.16 3.37
CA GLN A 41 9.14 2.78 2.34
C GLN A 41 9.61 1.59 1.50
N VAL A 42 10.91 1.52 1.19
CA VAL A 42 11.51 0.36 0.50
C VAL A 42 11.40 -0.88 1.38
N ALA A 43 11.78 -0.80 2.66
CA ALA A 43 11.69 -1.93 3.60
C ALA A 43 10.26 -2.44 3.77
N MET A 44 9.26 -1.55 3.81
CA MET A 44 7.85 -1.95 3.82
C MET A 44 7.45 -2.68 2.53
N GLN A 45 7.92 -2.21 1.37
CA GLN A 45 7.63 -2.84 0.09
C GLN A 45 8.30 -4.22 -0.02
N GLU A 46 9.57 -4.35 0.38
CA GLU A 46 10.30 -5.63 0.40
C GLU A 46 9.73 -6.60 1.44
N GLY A 47 9.23 -6.08 2.57
CA GLY A 47 8.50 -6.86 3.57
C GLY A 47 7.10 -7.28 3.16
N GLY A 48 6.67 -6.99 1.92
CA GLY A 48 5.37 -7.40 1.40
C GLY A 48 4.17 -6.69 2.05
N VAL A 49 4.38 -5.52 2.66
CA VAL A 49 3.30 -4.75 3.27
C VAL A 49 2.30 -4.36 2.18
N GLY A 50 1.00 -4.59 2.43
CA GLY A 50 -0.04 -4.25 1.47
C GLY A 50 -0.13 -2.75 1.20
N VAL A 51 -0.47 -2.37 -0.03
CA VAL A 51 -0.62 -0.96 -0.46
C VAL A 51 -1.59 -0.15 0.43
N PRO A 52 -2.73 -0.68 0.90
CA PRO A 52 -3.60 0.04 1.83
C PRO A 52 -2.89 0.41 3.14
N THR A 53 -2.12 -0.53 3.70
CA THR A 53 -1.34 -0.33 4.93
C THR A 53 -0.22 0.68 4.70
N MET A 54 0.53 0.58 3.60
CA MET A 54 1.56 1.56 3.27
C MET A 54 0.98 2.98 3.13
N ASN A 55 -0.18 3.14 2.51
CA ASN A 55 -0.85 4.44 2.38
C ASN A 55 -1.37 4.98 3.72
N ALA A 56 -1.81 4.11 4.63
CA ALA A 56 -2.18 4.49 5.99
C ALA A 56 -0.95 5.01 6.76
N VAL A 57 0.15 4.26 6.74
CA VAL A 57 1.43 4.65 7.35
C VAL A 57 1.92 5.97 6.79
N VAL A 58 1.95 6.15 5.46
CA VAL A 58 2.35 7.41 4.81
C VAL A 58 1.47 8.58 5.27
N SER A 59 0.17 8.36 5.47
CA SER A 59 -0.75 9.42 5.92
C SER A 59 -0.51 9.78 7.39
N ALA A 60 -0.25 8.80 8.26
CA ALA A 60 0.12 9.03 9.65
C ALA A 60 1.44 9.79 9.76
N LEU A 61 2.46 9.39 9.01
CA LEU A 61 3.75 10.05 9.00
C LEU A 61 3.67 11.48 8.46
N ARG A 62 2.93 11.72 7.36
CA ARG A 62 2.72 13.09 6.86
C ARG A 62 2.04 13.97 7.92
N PHE A 63 1.02 13.46 8.59
CA PHE A 63 0.35 14.20 9.65
C PHE A 63 1.29 14.53 10.81
N PHE A 64 2.08 13.56 11.28
CA PHE A 64 3.06 13.76 12.33
C PHE A 64 4.10 14.81 11.94
N LEU A 65 4.68 14.71 10.74
CA LEU A 65 5.69 15.64 10.26
C LEU A 65 5.13 17.07 10.12
N VAL A 66 3.93 17.24 9.59
CA VAL A 66 3.34 18.57 9.38
C VAL A 66 2.80 19.16 10.69
N HIS A 67 2.11 18.38 11.53
CA HIS A 67 1.36 18.93 12.67
C HIS A 67 2.04 18.76 14.03
N THR A 68 3.09 17.94 14.11
CA THR A 68 3.84 17.74 15.36
C THR A 68 5.24 18.30 15.27
N LEU A 69 5.92 18.10 14.15
CA LEU A 69 7.31 18.54 13.98
C LEU A 69 7.47 19.84 13.19
N ASP A 70 6.40 20.36 12.61
CA ASP A 70 6.43 21.54 11.72
C ASP A 70 7.43 21.38 10.56
N ARG A 71 7.48 20.17 9.98
CA ARG A 71 8.40 19.76 8.89
C ARG A 71 7.63 19.38 7.61
N PRO A 72 6.90 20.31 6.98
CA PRO A 72 6.11 19.99 5.79
C PRO A 72 6.96 19.57 4.58
N ASP A 73 8.20 20.07 4.46
CA ASP A 73 9.11 19.70 3.38
C ASP A 73 9.50 18.23 3.42
N LEU A 74 9.67 17.68 4.62
CA LEU A 74 9.95 16.27 4.80
C LEU A 74 8.71 15.41 4.48
N ALA A 75 7.52 15.88 4.85
CA ALA A 75 6.26 15.21 4.54
C ALA A 75 5.99 15.08 3.03
N ARG A 76 6.44 16.06 2.22
CA ARG A 76 6.33 16.02 0.75
C ARG A 76 7.15 14.90 0.11
N LYS A 77 8.19 14.40 0.80
CA LYS A 77 9.06 13.32 0.30
C LYS A 77 8.45 11.92 0.48
N LEU A 78 7.43 11.78 1.31
CA LEU A 78 6.68 10.52 1.43
C LEU A 78 5.82 10.29 0.19
N VAL A 79 5.89 9.09 -0.38
CA VAL A 79 5.19 8.73 -1.63
C VAL A 79 4.04 7.80 -1.30
N ARG A 80 2.83 8.18 -1.70
CA ARG A 80 1.70 7.24 -1.69
C ARG A 80 1.84 6.29 -2.85
N LEU A 81 1.73 5.00 -2.58
CA LEU A 81 1.75 4.00 -3.64
C LEU A 81 0.37 3.95 -4.30
N ARG A 82 0.35 4.03 -5.63
CA ARG A 82 -0.86 3.89 -6.42
C ARG A 82 -1.34 2.45 -6.29
N TYR A 83 -2.52 2.29 -5.70
CA TYR A 83 -3.28 1.06 -5.81
C TYR A 83 -4.11 1.15 -7.10
N PRO A 84 -3.85 0.33 -8.14
CA PRO A 84 -4.85 0.14 -9.16
C PRO A 84 -6.04 -0.51 -8.46
N ARG A 85 -7.14 0.23 -8.26
CA ARG A 85 -8.41 -0.42 -7.96
C ARG A 85 -8.68 -1.32 -9.15
N THR A 86 -8.60 -2.62 -8.97
CA THR A 86 -9.38 -3.53 -9.80
C THR A 86 -10.82 -3.12 -9.56
N LEU A 87 -11.45 -2.53 -10.59
CA LEU A 87 -12.88 -2.35 -10.60
C LEU A 87 -13.50 -3.73 -10.29
N PRO A 88 -14.54 -3.83 -9.44
CA PRO A 88 -15.19 -5.11 -9.19
C PRO A 88 -15.54 -5.74 -10.54
N ASP A 89 -15.02 -6.94 -10.75
CA ASP A 89 -15.22 -7.78 -11.93
C ASP A 89 -16.72 -7.95 -12.14
N GLY A 90 -17.27 -7.21 -13.10
CA GLY A 90 -18.72 -7.04 -13.25
C GLY A 90 -19.11 -5.99 -14.29
N ALA A 91 -18.20 -5.08 -14.63
CA ALA A 91 -18.36 -4.20 -15.79
C ALA A 91 -17.35 -4.60 -16.89
N LEU A 92 -17.78 -5.55 -17.71
CA LEU A 92 -17.38 -5.68 -19.12
C LEU A 92 -15.94 -6.13 -19.43
N SER A 93 -15.72 -7.44 -19.55
CA SER A 93 -15.12 -8.11 -20.72
C SER A 93 -14.40 -9.41 -20.32
N ARG A 94 -15.00 -10.53 -20.69
CA ARG A 94 -14.42 -11.87 -20.65
C ARG A 94 -13.08 -11.89 -21.38
N PRO A 95 -11.94 -12.26 -20.76
CA PRO A 95 -10.78 -12.65 -21.54
C PRO A 95 -11.01 -14.07 -22.07
N ALA A 96 -11.28 -14.14 -23.36
CA ALA A 96 -11.12 -15.36 -24.14
C ALA A 96 -9.64 -15.77 -24.10
N TRP A 97 -9.27 -16.61 -23.13
CA TRP A 97 -8.08 -17.42 -23.25
C TRP A 97 -8.31 -18.37 -24.42
N ARG A 98 -7.74 -17.98 -25.55
CA ARG A 98 -7.71 -18.72 -26.80
C ARG A 98 -7.04 -20.07 -26.51
N ARG A 99 -7.87 -21.11 -26.35
CA ARG A 99 -7.49 -22.52 -26.45
C ARG A 99 -6.65 -22.68 -27.72
N GLY A 100 -5.42 -23.15 -27.54
CA GLY A 100 -4.59 -23.59 -28.65
C GLY A 100 -5.33 -24.66 -29.44
N SER A 101 -5.46 -24.42 -30.74
CA SER A 101 -5.82 -25.41 -31.73
C SER A 101 -4.78 -26.53 -31.71
N HIS A 102 -5.21 -27.77 -31.53
CA HIS A 102 -4.63 -28.90 -32.23
C HIS A 102 -5.77 -29.69 -32.86
N SER A 103 -5.77 -29.60 -34.18
CA SER A 103 -6.65 -30.27 -35.12
C SER A 103 -6.19 -31.71 -35.33
N GLY A 104 -7.14 -32.63 -35.49
CA GLY A 104 -6.94 -33.97 -36.03
C GLY A 104 -8.22 -34.79 -35.85
N VAL A 105 -9.18 -34.65 -36.77
CA VAL A 105 -9.46 -35.60 -37.88
C VAL A 105 -9.80 -37.01 -37.37
N GLY A 106 -11.09 -37.30 -37.23
CA GLY A 106 -11.79 -38.25 -38.11
C GLY A 106 -12.08 -39.54 -37.32
N SER A 107 -13.07 -40.39 -37.57
CA SER A 107 -14.12 -40.50 -38.57
C SER A 107 -15.07 -41.60 -38.07
N GLY A 108 -16.39 -41.45 -38.32
CA GLY A 108 -17.37 -42.56 -38.31
C GLY A 108 -17.78 -43.08 -36.93
N GLY A 109 -19.03 -43.41 -36.63
CA GLY A 109 -20.19 -43.67 -37.47
C GLY A 109 -20.95 -44.88 -36.91
N ARG A 110 -22.20 -44.67 -36.51
CA ARG A 110 -23.31 -45.64 -36.38
C ARG A 110 -23.20 -46.79 -35.35
N GLY A 111 -24.31 -47.01 -34.65
CA GLY A 111 -24.82 -48.35 -34.39
C GLY A 111 -25.48 -48.54 -33.03
N LEU A 112 -26.82 -48.49 -33.03
CA LEU A 112 -27.80 -49.27 -32.24
C LEU A 112 -27.67 -49.30 -30.71
#